data_AF-A0A512JK31-F1
#
_entry.id   AF-A0A512JK31-F1
#
_cell.length_a   1.000
_cell.length_b   1.000
_cell.length_c   1.000
_cell.angle_alpha   90.00
_cell.angle_beta   90.00
_cell.angle_gamma   90.00
#
_symmetry.space_group_name_H-M   'P 1'
#
loop_
_entity.id
_entity.type
_entity.pdbx_description
1 polymer ?
#
loop_
_entity_poly.entity_id
_entity_poly.type
_entity_poly.pdbx_seq_one_letter_code
_entity_poly.pdbx_strand_id
1 'polypeptide(L)'
;MQRHGDKRDETAMAMKTTFLVQTFVLKRKRLQPGDREVTPTESGALKKAEAMAARLPGTAALKVVADDETGELESATILAQFGEIPDDFAESLSGG
;
A
#
# COMPACT_ATOMS: atom_id res chain seq x y z
N MET A 1 -21.00 -40.68 15.38
CA MET A 1 -20.92 -40.24 13.97
C MET A 1 -21.99 -39.17 13.76
N GLN A 2 -21.56 -37.91 13.57
CA GLN A 2 -22.32 -36.64 13.42
C GLN A 2 -21.46 -35.56 14.12
N ARG A 3 -20.99 -34.47 13.54
CA ARG A 3 -21.16 -33.88 12.21
C ARG A 3 -19.85 -33.16 11.84
N HIS A 4 -19.59 -33.13 10.54
CA HIS A 4 -18.82 -32.06 9.90
C HIS A 4 -19.21 -30.67 10.46
N GLY A 5 -18.21 -29.81 10.53
CA GLY A 5 -18.33 -28.40 10.88
C GLY A 5 -16.94 -27.94 11.31
N ASP A 6 -15.90 -28.08 10.49
CA ASP A 6 -15.69 -27.18 9.35
C ASP A 6 -16.65 -25.99 9.35
N LYS A 7 -16.46 -25.10 10.34
CA LYS A 7 -17.04 -23.77 10.41
C LYS A 7 -15.92 -22.73 10.44
N ARG A 8 -14.96 -22.87 9.51
CA ARG A 8 -14.12 -21.73 9.11
C ARG A 8 -14.75 -20.95 7.95
N ASP A 9 -16.07 -21.05 7.82
CA ASP A 9 -16.89 -20.42 6.78
C ASP A 9 -17.99 -19.59 7.47
N GLU A 10 -17.63 -18.53 8.22
CA GLU A 10 -18.57 -17.47 8.59
C GLU A 10 -17.87 -16.15 9.01
N THR A 11 -16.91 -15.70 8.21
CA THR A 11 -16.57 -14.27 8.11
C THR A 11 -16.00 -14.10 6.72
N ALA A 12 -16.86 -13.86 5.74
CA ALA A 12 -16.44 -13.16 4.53
C ALA A 12 -16.02 -11.75 4.99
N MET A 13 -14.81 -11.68 5.55
CA MET A 13 -14.16 -10.47 6.03
C MET A 13 -14.29 -9.42 4.93
N ALA A 14 -14.89 -8.28 5.25
CA ALA A 14 -15.05 -7.19 4.30
C ALA A 14 -13.68 -6.56 4.06
N MET A 15 -12.86 -7.22 3.24
CA MET A 15 -11.54 -6.75 2.85
C MET A 15 -11.71 -5.46 2.05
N LYS A 16 -11.23 -4.36 2.63
CA LYS A 16 -11.25 -3.05 1.98
C LYS A 16 -9.92 -2.80 1.29
N THR A 17 -9.99 -2.76 -0.03
CA THR A 17 -8.87 -2.28 -0.83
C THR A 17 -8.82 -0.76 -0.77
N THR A 18 -7.70 -0.24 -0.27
CA THR A 18 -7.35 1.18 -0.30
C THR A 18 -6.05 1.34 -1.07
N PHE A 19 -5.89 2.46 -1.76
CA PHE A 19 -4.66 2.76 -2.48
C PHE A 19 -3.94 3.91 -1.78
N LEU A 20 -2.63 3.79 -1.67
CA LEU A 20 -1.77 4.68 -0.92
C LEU A 20 -0.67 5.20 -1.85
N VAL A 21 -0.40 6.49 -1.82
CA VAL A 21 0.73 7.11 -2.51
C VAL A 21 1.73 7.54 -1.46
N GLN A 22 2.90 6.92 -1.47
CA GLN A 22 4.02 7.29 -0.61
C GLN A 22 5.02 8.08 -1.43
N THR A 23 5.22 9.35 -1.09
CA THR A 23 6.28 10.16 -1.71
C THR A 23 7.58 10.02 -0.95
N PHE A 24 8.70 10.27 -1.62
CA PHE A 24 10.04 10.26 -1.05
C PHE A 24 10.75 11.55 -1.41
N VAL A 25 11.43 12.13 -0.41
CA VAL A 25 12.20 13.37 -0.55
C VAL A 25 13.66 13.12 -0.18
N LEU A 26 14.57 13.71 -0.96
CA LEU A 26 15.99 13.60 -0.70
C LEU A 26 16.36 14.59 0.42
N LYS A 27 16.68 14.06 1.61
CA LYS A 27 17.17 14.84 2.75
C LYS A 27 18.53 14.34 3.18
N ARG A 28 19.53 15.23 3.23
CA ARG A 28 20.91 14.91 3.62
C ARG A 28 21.49 13.69 2.88
N LYS A 29 21.31 13.65 1.55
CA LYS A 29 21.74 12.54 0.67
C LYS A 29 21.09 11.18 0.95
N ARG A 30 19.97 11.13 1.69
CA ARG A 30 19.18 9.91 1.85
C ARG A 30 17.73 10.21 1.48
N LEU A 31 17.10 9.27 0.78
CA LEU A 31 15.66 9.32 0.58
C LEU A 31 14.97 9.08 1.91
N GLN A 32 13.99 9.93 2.21
CA GLN A 32 13.14 9.79 3.38
C GLN A 32 11.68 9.79 2.93
N PRO A 33 10.80 9.01 3.59
CA PRO A 33 9.38 9.07 3.34
C PRO A 33 8.88 10.51 3.59
N GLY A 34 8.23 11.06 2.58
CA GLY A 34 7.57 12.37 2.61
C GLY A 34 6.07 12.22 2.86
N ASP A 35 5.29 13.04 2.16
CA ASP A 35 3.82 13.02 2.22
C ASP A 35 3.24 11.68 1.77
N ARG A 36 2.15 11.30 2.44
CA ARG A 36 1.42 10.07 2.21
C ARG A 36 -0.04 10.38 1.94
N GLU A 37 -0.56 9.89 0.83
CA GLU A 37 -1.91 10.19 0.39
C GLU A 37 -2.72 8.92 0.13
N VAL A 38 -3.93 8.84 0.69
CA VAL A 38 -4.84 7.70 0.49
C VAL A 38 -5.90 8.03 -0.56
N THR A 39 -6.27 7.03 -1.35
CA THR A 39 -7.33 7.10 -2.35
C THR A 39 -8.08 5.78 -2.43
N PRO A 40 -9.41 5.81 -2.60
CA PRO A 40 -10.21 4.61 -2.75
C PRO A 40 -10.08 3.95 -4.14
N THR A 41 -9.36 4.58 -5.08
CA THR A 41 -9.24 4.10 -6.46
C THR A 41 -7.79 3.95 -6.91
N GLU A 42 -7.54 2.90 -7.69
CA GLU A 42 -6.23 2.59 -8.26
C GLU A 42 -5.75 3.69 -9.21
N SER A 43 -6.60 4.07 -10.17
CA SER A 43 -6.28 5.13 -11.14
C SER A 43 -5.98 6.46 -10.45
N GLY A 44 -6.64 6.74 -9.32
CA GLY A 44 -6.35 7.91 -8.50
C GLY A 44 -4.95 7.86 -7.90
N ALA A 45 -4.53 6.71 -7.36
CA ALA A 45 -3.19 6.54 -6.79
C ALA A 45 -2.11 6.67 -7.86
N LEU A 46 -2.29 6.05 -9.02
CA LEU A 46 -1.34 6.12 -10.12
C LEU A 46 -1.16 7.57 -10.62
N LYS A 47 -2.27 8.28 -10.89
CA LYS A 47 -2.22 9.68 -11.34
C LYS A 47 -1.59 10.60 -10.31
N LYS A 48 -1.92 10.43 -9.03
CA LYS A 48 -1.33 11.20 -7.93
C LYS A 48 0.16 10.90 -7.81
N ALA A 49 0.55 9.63 -7.86
CA ALA A 49 1.94 9.22 -7.79
C ALA A 49 2.77 9.81 -8.94
N GLU A 50 2.27 9.73 -10.16
CA GLU A 50 2.89 10.32 -11.35
C GLU A 50 3.00 11.85 -11.24
N ALA A 51 1.93 12.53 -10.84
CA ALA A 51 1.93 13.98 -10.66
C ALA A 51 2.90 14.45 -9.56
N MET A 52 3.04 13.67 -8.48
CA MET A 52 3.99 13.95 -7.40
C MET A 52 5.43 13.67 -7.85
N ALA A 53 5.67 12.59 -8.58
CA ALA A 53 6.98 12.22 -9.09
C ALA A 53 7.55 13.25 -10.09
N ALA A 54 6.71 14.07 -10.72
CA ALA A 54 7.17 15.18 -11.55
C ALA A 54 7.97 16.24 -10.77
N ARG A 55 7.79 16.33 -9.44
CA ARG A 55 8.45 17.33 -8.57
C ARG A 55 9.21 16.74 -7.38
N LEU A 56 9.08 15.44 -7.14
CA LEU A 56 9.72 14.73 -6.03
C LEU A 56 10.69 13.69 -6.57
N PRO A 57 11.81 13.42 -5.88
CA PRO A 57 12.80 12.45 -6.35
C PRO A 57 12.28 11.02 -6.39
N GLY A 58 11.28 10.68 -5.58
CA GLY A 58 10.67 9.36 -5.57
C GLY A 58 9.21 9.39 -5.15
N THR A 59 8.40 8.48 -5.71
CA THR A 59 7.02 8.26 -5.31
C THR A 59 6.57 6.84 -5.66
N ALA A 60 5.97 6.13 -4.71
CA ALA A 60 5.39 4.81 -4.89
C ALA A 60 3.87 4.87 -4.77
N ALA A 61 3.17 4.24 -5.70
CA ALA A 61 1.76 3.89 -5.56
C ALA A 61 1.66 2.46 -5.02
N LEU A 62 0.89 2.29 -3.96
CA LEU A 62 0.68 1.02 -3.27
C LEU A 62 -0.81 0.70 -3.25
N LYS A 63 -1.12 -0.58 -3.36
CA LYS A 63 -2.40 -1.18 -3.05
C LYS A 63 -2.29 -1.79 -1.67
N VAL A 64 -3.22 -1.43 -0.81
CA VAL A 64 -3.29 -1.90 0.56
C VAL A 64 -4.64 -2.58 0.73
N VAL A 65 -4.63 -3.84 1.11
CA VAL A 65 -5.81 -4.59 1.52
C VAL A 65 -5.80 -4.61 3.03
N ALA A 66 -6.84 -4.03 3.64
CA ALA A 66 -7.02 -4.03 5.07
C ALA A 66 -8.43 -4.55 5.41
N ASP A 67 -8.56 -5.20 6.53
CA ASP A 67 -9.85 -5.65 7.04
C ASP A 67 -10.67 -4.45 7.55
N ASP A 68 -11.91 -4.27 7.06
CA ASP A 68 -12.73 -3.10 7.40
C ASP A 68 -13.24 -3.11 8.86
N GLU A 69 -13.25 -4.27 9.54
CA GLU A 69 -13.69 -4.39 10.93
C GLU A 69 -12.56 -4.08 11.94
N THR A 70 -11.36 -4.56 11.66
CA THR A 70 -10.20 -4.44 12.56
C THR A 70 -9.25 -3.31 12.16
N GLY A 71 -9.26 -2.90 10.90
CA GLY A 71 -8.27 -1.99 10.33
C GLY A 71 -6.87 -2.59 10.20
N GLU A 72 -6.72 -3.91 10.41
CA GLU A 72 -5.44 -4.58 10.24
C GLU A 72 -5.06 -4.65 8.76
N LEU A 73 -3.80 -4.31 8.48
CA LEU A 73 -3.19 -4.45 7.16
C LEU A 73 -3.02 -5.94 6.86
N GLU A 74 -3.79 -6.45 5.91
CA GLU A 74 -3.68 -7.84 5.47
C GLU A 74 -2.57 -7.98 4.42
N SER A 75 -2.51 -7.06 3.45
CA SER A 75 -1.51 -7.09 2.39
C SER A 75 -1.21 -5.71 1.82
N ALA A 76 0.04 -5.44 1.49
CA ALA A 76 0.46 -4.23 0.78
C ALA A 76 1.29 -4.60 -0.45
N THR A 77 0.90 -4.13 -1.63
CA THR A 77 1.58 -4.40 -2.90
C THR A 77 1.92 -3.10 -3.58
N ILE A 78 3.14 -2.96 -4.09
CA ILE A 78 3.51 -1.81 -4.91
C ILE A 78 2.89 -1.97 -6.28
N LEU A 79 2.05 -1.02 -6.69
CA LEU A 79 1.44 -0.97 -8.01
C LEU A 79 2.34 -0.30 -9.04
N ALA A 80 2.98 0.80 -8.64
CA ALA A 80 3.87 1.55 -9.48
C ALA A 80 4.92 2.28 -8.65
N GLN A 81 6.09 2.44 -9.24
CA GLN A 81 7.21 3.18 -8.66
C GLN A 81 7.63 4.24 -9.67
N PHE A 82 7.78 5.47 -9.20
CA PHE A 82 8.20 6.60 -10.00
C PHE A 82 9.39 7.26 -9.33
N GLY A 83 10.49 7.44 -10.07
CA GLY A 83 11.73 7.96 -9.50
C GLY A 83 12.44 6.93 -8.61
N GLU A 84 13.06 7.40 -7.52
CA GLU A 84 13.91 6.58 -6.65
C GLU A 84 13.15 6.19 -5.36
N ILE A 85 13.05 4.88 -5.09
CA ILE A 85 12.43 4.32 -3.89
C ILE A 85 13.53 3.65 -3.06
N PRO A 86 13.60 3.84 -1.73
CA PRO A 86 14.56 3.12 -0.90
C PRO A 86 14.32 1.61 -0.97
N ASP A 87 15.37 0.80 -1.16
CA ASP A 87 15.28 -0.66 -1.15
C ASP A 87 14.64 -1.19 0.15
N ASP A 88 15.03 -0.63 1.31
CA ASP A 88 14.42 -0.92 2.62
C ASP A 88 12.89 -0.79 2.61
N PHE A 89 12.35 0.18 1.86
CA PHE A 89 10.90 0.37 1.77
C PHE A 89 10.25 -0.72 0.92
N ALA A 90 10.84 -1.04 -0.23
CA ALA A 90 10.34 -2.12 -1.08
C ALA A 90 10.40 -3.48 -0.35
N GLU A 91 11.46 -3.73 0.41
CA GLU A 91 11.62 -4.91 1.26
C GLU A 91 10.62 -4.95 2.43
N SER A 92 10.32 -3.80 3.04
CA SER A 92 9.33 -3.74 4.14
C SER A 92 7.91 -4.13 3.72
N LEU A 93 7.61 -4.09 2.42
CA LEU A 93 6.30 -4.45 1.87
C LEU A 93 6.24 -5.92 1.45
N SER A 94 7.37 -6.57 1.21
CA SER A 94 7.47 -7.98 0.85
C SER A 94 7.74 -8.91 2.05
N GLY A 95 8.18 -8.36 3.19
CA GLY A 95 8.63 -9.11 4.37
C GLY A 95 7.60 -9.42 5.46
N GLY A 96 6.32 -9.59 5.11
CA GLY A 96 5.26 -10.03 6.03
C GLY A 96 5.21 -11.54 6.22
#